data_AF-A0A3A9J8I6-F1
#
_entry.id   AF-A0A3A9J8I6-F1
#
_cell.length_a   1.000
_cell.length_b   1.000
_cell.length_c   1.000
_cell.angle_alpha   90.00
_cell.angle_beta   90.00
_cell.angle_gamma   90.00
#
_symmetry.space_group_name_H-M   'P 1'
#
loop_
_entity.id
_entity.type
_entity.pdbx_description
1 polymer ?
#
loop_
_entity_poly.entity_id
_entity_poly.type
_entity_poly.pdbx_seq_one_letter_code
_entity_poly.pdbx_strand_id
1 'polypeptide(L)'
;MLTDLCRLGTDKTAAPAAVFPSAFPTASPNWRRLDYLAHGNPRQRSAHALLTAGVWDELAAQCADMALVSTLAIGLDRPGSDLDILCQHADPAAFAAIFAEQGWQASARDDNVWLLERTFSCLDQSCAVSGSDKSEVSWPLELYVTPAPIETLNGWRHLTLMAALLERFGDAFYREVLRLRLEEGLKGEAAMCRLLGLAGDPYEALLTLAGDPYEALLTLEGRNLAELSWQPLSRDDIHTATGAMAPAAHCSSPVVSTISATPVCPVSTESPTSTS
;
A
#
# COMPACT_ATOMS: atom_id res chain seq x y z
N MET A 1 26.83 -32.51 6.73
CA MET A 1 25.62 -32.50 7.57
C MET A 1 25.33 -31.04 7.91
N LEU A 2 24.36 -30.44 7.22
CA LEU A 2 23.83 -29.12 7.55
C LEU A 2 22.68 -29.35 8.53
N THR A 3 22.87 -28.98 9.78
CA THR A 3 21.90 -29.21 10.84
C THR A 3 20.97 -27.99 10.95
N ASP A 4 19.72 -28.20 10.57
CA ASP A 4 18.48 -27.58 11.07
C ASP A 4 18.52 -26.12 11.52
N LEU A 5 18.30 -25.22 10.56
CA LEU A 5 17.67 -23.90 10.78
C LEU A 5 16.16 -24.00 10.53
N CYS A 6 15.48 -24.86 11.29
CA CYS A 6 14.02 -24.99 11.25
C CYS A 6 13.43 -24.89 12.67
N ARG A 7 13.37 -23.66 13.19
CA ARG A 7 12.30 -23.28 14.13
C ARG A 7 11.62 -22.01 13.64
N LEU A 8 10.90 -22.18 12.54
CA LEU A 8 9.84 -21.29 12.09
C LEU A 8 8.56 -21.52 12.94
N GLY A 9 8.59 -21.14 14.23
CA GLY A 9 7.42 -21.19 15.11
C GLY A 9 6.43 -20.06 14.83
N THR A 10 5.23 -20.45 14.39
CA THR A 10 3.90 -19.79 14.50
C THR A 10 3.84 -18.26 14.29
N ASP A 11 3.14 -17.82 13.24
CA ASP A 11 2.95 -16.43 12.71
C ASP A 11 3.95 -15.93 11.65
N LYS A 12 4.65 -16.86 11.01
CA LYS A 12 5.75 -16.52 10.10
C LYS A 12 5.29 -16.30 8.67
N THR A 13 4.88 -15.05 8.38
CA THR A 13 5.13 -14.21 7.17
C THR A 13 4.09 -13.08 6.99
N ALA A 14 3.62 -12.49 8.09
CA ALA A 14 2.83 -11.25 8.04
C ALA A 14 3.62 -10.11 8.69
N ALA A 15 4.76 -9.77 8.09
CA ALA A 15 5.63 -8.63 8.37
C ALA A 15 6.59 -8.47 7.17
N PRO A 16 7.34 -7.36 6.99
CA PRO A 16 8.12 -7.03 5.78
C PRO A 16 9.08 -8.11 5.26
N ALA A 17 9.38 -9.14 6.05
CA ALA A 17 10.06 -10.36 5.60
C ALA A 17 9.33 -11.11 4.46
N ALA A 18 8.02 -10.89 4.26
CA ALA A 18 7.32 -11.35 3.06
C ALA A 18 7.57 -10.46 1.84
N VAL A 19 8.05 -9.23 2.00
CA VAL A 19 8.41 -8.36 0.86
C VAL A 19 9.83 -8.68 0.38
N PHE A 20 10.72 -9.15 1.26
CA PHE A 20 12.07 -9.59 0.88
C PHE A 20 12.66 -10.73 1.74
N PRO A 21 12.55 -11.99 1.30
CA PRO A 21 13.41 -13.05 1.81
C PRO A 21 14.25 -13.62 0.67
N SER A 22 15.26 -12.88 0.17
CA SER A 22 16.49 -13.43 -0.46
C SER A 22 17.38 -12.45 -1.23
N ALA A 23 17.00 -11.21 -1.49
CA ALA A 23 17.92 -10.22 -2.06
C ALA A 23 18.53 -9.36 -0.95
N PHE A 24 19.79 -8.98 -1.12
CA PHE A 24 20.59 -8.15 -0.21
C PHE A 24 19.81 -6.99 0.45
N PRO A 25 20.30 -6.40 1.57
CA PRO A 25 19.68 -5.27 2.29
C PRO A 25 19.47 -3.95 1.52
N THR A 26 19.47 -3.98 0.18
CA THR A 26 19.46 -2.83 -0.74
C THR A 26 18.54 -3.02 -1.95
N ALA A 27 17.82 -4.14 -2.08
CA ALA A 27 16.96 -4.37 -3.25
C ALA A 27 15.55 -3.79 -3.02
N SER A 28 15.13 -2.87 -3.90
CA SER A 28 13.76 -2.34 -3.96
C SER A 28 12.73 -3.43 -4.26
N PRO A 29 11.45 -3.25 -3.88
CA PRO A 29 10.44 -4.29 -4.07
C PRO A 29 10.20 -4.55 -5.55
N ASN A 30 10.01 -5.83 -5.89
CA ASN A 30 9.73 -6.24 -7.25
C ASN A 30 8.32 -6.83 -7.33
N TRP A 31 7.36 -5.96 -7.62
CA TRP A 31 5.93 -6.32 -7.74
C TRP A 31 5.60 -7.18 -8.96
N ARG A 32 6.58 -7.47 -9.84
CA ARG A 32 6.45 -8.38 -10.98
C ARG A 32 6.61 -9.85 -10.58
N ARG A 33 7.04 -10.12 -9.35
CA ARG A 33 7.25 -11.45 -8.80
C ARG A 33 6.13 -11.82 -7.85
N LEU A 34 5.82 -13.11 -7.78
CA LEU A 34 4.79 -13.65 -6.90
C LEU A 34 5.34 -14.61 -5.84
N ASP A 35 6.57 -15.13 -6.00
CA ASP A 35 7.10 -16.24 -5.20
C ASP A 35 7.11 -15.97 -3.69
N TYR A 36 7.23 -14.71 -3.28
CA TYR A 36 7.19 -14.36 -1.87
C TYR A 36 5.83 -14.63 -1.22
N LEU A 37 4.74 -14.59 -1.99
CA LEU A 37 3.39 -14.91 -1.51
C LEU A 37 3.24 -16.38 -1.14
N ALA A 38 4.01 -17.29 -1.77
CA ALA A 38 4.00 -18.73 -1.48
C ALA A 38 4.40 -19.04 -0.03
N HIS A 39 5.18 -18.15 0.57
CA HIS A 39 5.62 -18.26 1.95
C HIS A 39 4.79 -17.40 2.89
N GLY A 40 3.87 -16.59 2.38
CA GLY A 40 3.01 -15.61 3.07
C GLY A 40 1.98 -16.20 4.03
N ASN A 41 1.10 -15.33 4.54
CA ASN A 41 -0.09 -15.69 5.30
C ASN A 41 -1.07 -16.57 4.46
N PRO A 42 -2.10 -17.19 5.06
CA PRO A 42 -3.01 -18.07 4.31
C PRO A 42 -3.67 -17.42 3.08
N ARG A 43 -4.03 -16.13 3.14
CA ARG A 43 -4.60 -15.40 1.99
C ARG A 43 -3.55 -15.17 0.91
N GLN A 44 -2.32 -14.80 1.28
CA GLN A 44 -1.21 -14.66 0.32
C GLN A 44 -0.91 -15.98 -0.40
N ARG A 45 -0.85 -17.10 0.32
CA ARG A 45 -0.64 -18.43 -0.30
C ARG A 45 -1.81 -18.84 -1.20
N SER A 46 -3.04 -18.52 -0.81
CA SER A 46 -4.24 -18.75 -1.64
C SER A 46 -4.20 -17.94 -2.94
N ALA A 47 -3.87 -16.65 -2.88
CA ALA A 47 -3.70 -15.82 -4.07
C ALA A 47 -2.53 -16.31 -4.94
N HIS A 48 -1.40 -16.69 -4.34
CA HIS A 48 -0.27 -17.28 -5.06
C HIS A 48 -0.69 -18.52 -5.84
N ALA A 49 -1.42 -19.45 -5.20
CA ALA A 49 -1.91 -20.66 -5.84
C ALA A 49 -2.85 -20.34 -7.01
N LEU A 50 -3.76 -19.37 -6.86
CA LEU A 50 -4.62 -18.90 -7.95
C LEU A 50 -3.81 -18.32 -9.12
N LEU A 51 -2.95 -17.34 -8.83
CA LEU A 51 -2.20 -16.61 -9.86
C LEU A 51 -1.25 -17.55 -10.62
N THR A 52 -0.58 -18.47 -9.93
CA THR A 52 0.34 -19.45 -10.54
C THR A 52 -0.34 -20.68 -11.15
N ALA A 53 -1.66 -20.82 -11.03
CA ALA A 53 -2.42 -21.86 -11.75
C ALA A 53 -2.67 -21.54 -13.23
N GLY A 54 -2.13 -20.42 -13.73
CA GLY A 54 -2.19 -20.01 -15.13
C GLY A 54 -2.76 -18.61 -15.36
N VAL A 55 -3.44 -18.03 -14.37
CA VAL A 55 -4.01 -16.66 -14.50
C VAL A 55 -2.90 -15.63 -14.77
N TRP A 56 -1.80 -15.70 -14.03
CA TRP A 56 -0.68 -14.77 -14.21
C TRP A 56 -0.05 -14.92 -15.61
N ASP A 57 0.18 -16.15 -16.07
CA ASP A 57 0.79 -16.41 -17.38
C ASP A 57 -0.12 -16.01 -18.54
N GLU A 58 -1.43 -16.24 -18.42
CA GLU A 58 -2.44 -15.83 -19.41
C GLU A 58 -2.47 -14.30 -19.58
N LEU A 59 -2.48 -13.56 -18.46
CA LEU A 59 -2.43 -12.10 -18.49
C LEU A 59 -1.08 -11.60 -19.02
N ALA A 60 0.03 -12.15 -18.50
CA ALA A 60 1.38 -11.74 -18.87
C ALA A 60 1.67 -11.93 -20.37
N ALA A 61 1.11 -12.96 -21.01
CA ALA A 61 1.31 -13.24 -22.43
C ALA A 61 0.83 -12.10 -23.34
N GLN A 62 -0.09 -11.26 -22.86
CA GLN A 62 -0.66 -10.14 -23.58
C GLN A 62 -0.16 -8.78 -23.06
N CYS A 63 0.59 -8.74 -21.97
CA CYS A 63 1.09 -7.49 -21.38
C CYS A 63 2.54 -7.22 -21.80
N ALA A 64 2.88 -5.97 -22.09
CA ALA A 64 4.27 -5.54 -22.25
C ALA A 64 5.01 -5.56 -20.90
N ASP A 65 4.28 -5.29 -19.82
CA ASP A 65 4.76 -5.34 -18.44
C ASP A 65 3.58 -5.56 -17.48
N MET A 66 3.81 -6.17 -16.32
CA MET A 66 2.75 -6.49 -15.37
C MET A 66 3.24 -6.56 -13.92
N ALA A 67 2.43 -6.06 -12.97
CA ALA A 67 2.77 -6.05 -11.55
C ALA A 67 1.54 -6.24 -10.64
N LEU A 68 1.69 -7.04 -9.58
CA LEU A 68 0.70 -7.17 -8.52
C LEU A 68 0.91 -6.05 -7.50
N VAL A 69 -0.02 -5.10 -7.46
CA VAL A 69 0.03 -3.92 -6.57
C VAL A 69 -1.04 -3.94 -5.47
N SER A 70 -1.58 -5.11 -5.16
CA SER A 70 -2.57 -5.28 -4.09
C SER A 70 -1.95 -5.06 -2.70
N THR A 71 -2.75 -4.54 -1.76
CA THR A 71 -2.36 -4.48 -0.33
C THR A 71 -2.05 -5.86 0.27
N LEU A 72 -2.53 -6.94 -0.37
CA LEU A 72 -2.12 -8.32 -0.08
C LEU A 72 -0.61 -8.55 -0.24
N ALA A 73 0.03 -7.90 -1.20
CA ALA A 73 1.47 -8.02 -1.46
C ALA A 73 2.32 -7.63 -0.24
N ILE A 74 1.80 -6.74 0.61
CA ILE A 74 2.47 -6.25 1.82
C ILE A 74 1.77 -6.71 3.12
N GLY A 75 0.85 -7.67 3.02
CA GLY A 75 0.15 -8.26 4.16
C GLY A 75 -0.85 -7.33 4.85
N LEU A 76 -1.30 -6.27 4.18
CA LEU A 76 -2.31 -5.35 4.69
C LEU A 76 -3.71 -5.65 4.11
N ASP A 77 -3.91 -6.78 3.46
CA ASP A 77 -5.23 -7.16 2.96
C ASP A 77 -6.25 -7.41 4.08
N ARG A 78 -7.52 -7.34 3.72
CA ARG A 78 -8.65 -7.68 4.59
C ARG A 78 -9.46 -8.82 3.95
N PRO A 79 -10.34 -9.50 4.71
CA PRO A 79 -11.34 -10.36 4.11
C PRO A 79 -12.12 -9.60 3.02
N GLY A 80 -12.20 -10.19 1.82
CA GLY A 80 -12.84 -9.58 0.66
C GLY A 80 -11.98 -8.58 -0.13
N SER A 81 -10.73 -8.32 0.25
CA SER A 81 -9.79 -7.55 -0.60
C SER A 81 -9.57 -8.23 -1.94
N ASP A 82 -9.48 -7.39 -2.96
CA ASP A 82 -9.16 -7.65 -4.36
C ASP A 82 -7.66 -7.89 -4.60
N LEU A 83 -7.38 -8.46 -5.77
CA LEU A 83 -6.06 -8.54 -6.38
C LEU A 83 -5.93 -7.45 -7.44
N ASP A 84 -5.29 -6.36 -7.07
CA ASP A 84 -4.94 -5.27 -8.00
C ASP A 84 -3.71 -5.62 -8.83
N ILE A 85 -3.87 -5.63 -10.15
CA ILE A 85 -2.78 -5.86 -11.11
C ILE A 85 -2.70 -4.68 -12.07
N LEU A 86 -1.50 -4.14 -12.26
CA LEU A 86 -1.19 -3.18 -13.33
C LEU A 86 -0.70 -3.94 -14.55
N CYS A 87 -1.20 -3.60 -15.74
CA CYS A 87 -0.71 -4.12 -17.01
C CYS A 87 -0.40 -2.98 -17.97
N GLN A 88 0.83 -2.97 -18.50
CA GLN A 88 1.19 -2.09 -19.60
C GLN A 88 0.77 -2.73 -20.92
N HIS A 89 -0.06 -2.05 -21.70
CA HIS A 89 -0.43 -2.47 -23.04
C HIS A 89 -0.61 -1.27 -23.98
N ALA A 90 -0.12 -1.39 -25.21
CA ALA A 90 -0.14 -0.28 -26.18
C ALA A 90 -1.56 0.13 -26.59
N ASP A 91 -2.51 -0.80 -26.56
CA ASP A 91 -3.92 -0.57 -26.88
C ASP A 91 -4.83 -1.18 -25.79
N PRO A 92 -5.12 -0.45 -24.70
CA PRO A 92 -5.96 -0.95 -23.62
C PRO A 92 -7.40 -1.30 -24.06
N ALA A 93 -7.94 -0.59 -25.05
CA ALA A 93 -9.29 -0.83 -25.54
C ALA A 93 -9.38 -2.15 -26.30
N ALA A 94 -8.43 -2.44 -27.19
CA ALA A 94 -8.36 -3.73 -27.88
C ALA A 94 -8.11 -4.88 -26.90
N PHE A 95 -7.23 -4.68 -25.92
CA PHE A 95 -7.00 -5.65 -24.85
C PHE A 95 -8.30 -5.96 -24.08
N ALA A 96 -9.01 -4.91 -23.67
CA ALA A 96 -10.27 -5.04 -22.94
C ALA A 96 -11.34 -5.80 -23.73
N ALA A 97 -11.45 -5.57 -25.04
CA ALA A 97 -12.38 -6.28 -25.89
C ALA A 97 -12.10 -7.79 -25.94
N ILE A 98 -10.84 -8.19 -26.05
CA ILE A 98 -10.43 -9.62 -26.07
C ILE A 98 -10.84 -10.33 -24.77
N PHE A 99 -10.57 -9.71 -23.62
CA PHE A 99 -10.89 -10.31 -22.33
C PHE A 99 -12.39 -10.24 -22.00
N ALA A 100 -13.13 -9.27 -22.52
CA ALA A 100 -14.59 -9.22 -22.40
C ALA A 100 -15.24 -10.45 -23.04
N GLU A 101 -14.74 -10.94 -24.18
CA GLU A 101 -15.19 -12.19 -24.81
C GLU A 101 -14.91 -13.44 -23.94
N GLN A 102 -13.97 -13.34 -23.01
CA GLN A 102 -13.59 -14.39 -22.06
C GLN A 102 -14.32 -14.28 -20.71
N GLY A 103 -15.32 -13.39 -20.62
CA GLY A 103 -16.17 -13.22 -19.44
C GLY A 103 -15.65 -12.22 -18.41
N TRP A 104 -14.67 -11.38 -18.77
CA TRP A 104 -14.28 -10.24 -17.94
C TRP A 104 -15.26 -9.08 -18.09
N GLN A 105 -15.48 -8.34 -17.01
CA GLN A 105 -16.21 -7.08 -17.06
C GLN A 105 -15.22 -5.97 -17.40
N ALA A 106 -15.38 -5.36 -18.58
CA ALA A 106 -14.47 -4.31 -19.04
C ALA A 106 -15.15 -2.95 -18.96
N SER A 107 -14.44 -1.95 -18.42
CA SER A 107 -14.91 -0.58 -18.39
C SER A 107 -13.78 0.41 -18.61
N ALA A 108 -14.03 1.41 -19.47
CA ALA A 108 -13.10 2.50 -19.67
C ALA A 108 -13.03 3.40 -18.42
N ARG A 109 -11.85 3.95 -18.17
CA ARG A 109 -11.56 4.98 -17.17
C ARG A 109 -10.89 6.17 -17.88
N ASP A 110 -10.56 7.20 -17.11
CA ASP A 110 -9.86 8.36 -17.63
C ASP A 110 -8.42 8.01 -18.08
N ASP A 111 -7.77 8.92 -18.81
CA ASP A 111 -6.35 8.82 -19.20
C ASP A 111 -5.96 7.54 -19.97
N ASN A 112 -6.88 7.04 -20.80
CA ASN A 112 -6.68 5.82 -21.59
C ASN A 112 -6.37 4.59 -20.71
N VAL A 113 -6.98 4.52 -19.53
CA VAL A 113 -6.94 3.36 -18.65
C VAL A 113 -8.22 2.53 -18.86
N TRP A 114 -8.08 1.21 -18.88
CA TRP A 114 -9.19 0.28 -18.83
C TRP A 114 -9.13 -0.57 -17.57
N LEU A 115 -10.25 -0.70 -16.89
CA LEU A 115 -10.42 -1.61 -15.78
C LEU A 115 -11.12 -2.87 -16.26
N LEU A 116 -10.48 -4.02 -16.03
CA LEU A 116 -11.04 -5.34 -16.26
C LEU A 116 -11.22 -6.04 -14.93
N GLU A 117 -12.43 -6.54 -14.67
CA GLU A 117 -12.79 -7.15 -13.41
C GLU A 117 -13.25 -8.59 -13.62
N ARG A 118 -12.77 -9.51 -12.80
CA ARG A 118 -13.23 -10.89 -12.76
C ARG A 118 -13.05 -11.50 -11.38
N THR A 119 -14.03 -12.30 -10.97
CA THR A 119 -13.94 -13.07 -9.72
C THR A 119 -13.56 -14.52 -10.02
N PHE A 120 -12.50 -14.99 -9.37
CA PHE A 120 -12.03 -16.37 -9.47
C PHE A 120 -12.36 -17.15 -8.20
N SER A 121 -12.86 -18.38 -8.34
CA SER A 121 -13.01 -19.29 -7.21
C SER A 121 -11.64 -19.80 -6.76
N CYS A 122 -11.40 -19.87 -5.45
CA CYS A 122 -10.17 -20.43 -4.90
C CYS A 122 -10.08 -21.93 -5.21
N LEU A 123 -8.93 -22.34 -5.74
CA LEU A 123 -8.66 -23.73 -6.09
C LEU A 123 -8.34 -24.60 -4.86
N ASP A 124 -8.00 -23.98 -3.72
CA ASP A 124 -7.59 -24.68 -2.51
C ASP A 124 -8.65 -24.58 -1.40
N GLN A 125 -9.36 -25.68 -1.16
CA GLN A 125 -10.34 -25.81 -0.07
C GLN A 125 -9.67 -25.96 1.31
N SER A 126 -8.35 -26.21 1.38
CA SER A 126 -7.62 -26.32 2.64
C SER A 126 -7.33 -24.98 3.32
N CYS A 127 -7.59 -23.87 2.61
CA CYS A 127 -7.53 -22.51 3.12
C CYS A 127 -8.79 -22.07 3.90
N ALA A 128 -9.82 -22.93 3.99
CA ALA A 128 -10.97 -22.69 4.85
C ALA A 128 -10.51 -22.73 6.32
N VAL A 129 -10.43 -21.54 6.94
CA VAL A 129 -10.12 -21.40 8.36
C VAL A 129 -11.12 -22.24 9.16
N SER A 130 -10.61 -23.17 9.98
CA SER A 130 -11.38 -23.96 10.92
C SER A 130 -12.06 -23.04 11.94
N GLY A 131 -13.26 -22.59 11.64
CA GLY A 131 -14.04 -21.72 12.51
C GLY A 131 -15.03 -20.87 11.73
N SER A 132 -16.19 -21.47 11.42
CA SER A 132 -17.42 -20.76 11.05
C SER A 132 -17.33 -19.70 9.94
N ASP A 133 -16.93 -20.09 8.73
CA ASP A 133 -17.73 -19.79 7.53
C ASP A 133 -17.18 -20.63 6.37
N LYS A 134 -18.00 -21.52 5.80
CA LYS A 134 -17.65 -22.23 4.56
C LYS A 134 -17.94 -21.30 3.38
N SER A 135 -17.45 -20.07 3.44
CA SER A 135 -17.48 -19.19 2.29
C SER A 135 -16.46 -19.75 1.30
N GLU A 136 -16.91 -20.10 0.09
CA GLU A 136 -16.00 -20.32 -1.03
C GLU A 136 -15.08 -19.10 -1.12
N VAL A 137 -13.80 -19.27 -0.77
CA VAL A 137 -12.84 -18.18 -0.90
C VAL A 137 -12.84 -17.82 -2.38
N SER A 138 -13.25 -16.61 -2.71
CA SER A 138 -13.17 -16.07 -4.06
C SER A 138 -12.24 -14.88 -4.06
N TRP A 139 -11.57 -14.68 -5.19
CA TRP A 139 -10.64 -13.60 -5.43
C TRP A 139 -11.22 -12.69 -6.50
N PRO A 140 -11.77 -11.53 -6.11
CA PRO A 140 -11.94 -10.42 -7.03
C PRO A 140 -10.56 -10.03 -7.55
N LEU A 141 -10.41 -9.95 -8.87
CA LEU A 141 -9.19 -9.50 -9.52
C LEU A 141 -9.55 -8.29 -10.38
N GLU A 142 -8.80 -7.22 -10.16
CA GLU A 142 -8.89 -5.96 -10.89
C GLU A 142 -7.61 -5.75 -11.70
N LEU A 143 -7.76 -5.69 -13.02
CA LEU A 143 -6.66 -5.49 -13.95
C LEU A 143 -6.77 -4.10 -14.58
N TYR A 144 -5.80 -3.24 -14.22
CA TYR A 144 -5.68 -1.87 -14.70
C TYR A 144 -4.74 -1.82 -15.90
N VAL A 145 -5.31 -1.66 -17.10
CA VAL A 145 -4.59 -1.70 -18.37
C VAL A 145 -4.35 -0.28 -18.88
N THR A 146 -3.10 0.06 -19.20
CA THR A 146 -2.71 1.41 -19.65
C THR A 146 -1.49 1.37 -20.57
N PRO A 147 -1.30 2.35 -21.48
CA PRO A 147 -0.05 2.45 -22.24
C PRO A 147 1.13 2.98 -21.40
N ALA A 148 0.86 3.61 -20.26
CA ALA A 148 1.88 4.25 -19.44
C ALA A 148 2.80 3.21 -18.76
N PRO A 149 4.08 3.54 -18.51
CA PRO A 149 4.95 2.70 -17.70
C PRO A 149 4.37 2.49 -16.29
N ILE A 150 4.26 1.24 -15.85
CA ILE A 150 3.51 0.87 -14.64
C ILE A 150 4.09 1.46 -13.36
N GLU A 151 5.40 1.76 -13.31
CA GLU A 151 6.04 2.40 -12.15
C GLU A 151 5.60 3.84 -11.92
N THR A 152 5.05 4.49 -12.94
CA THR A 152 4.52 5.86 -12.82
C THR A 152 3.12 5.89 -12.23
N LEU A 153 2.44 4.76 -12.16
CA LEU A 153 1.06 4.66 -11.70
C LEU A 153 1.00 4.71 -10.17
N ASN A 154 -0.07 5.33 -9.65
CA ASN A 154 -0.26 5.49 -8.22
C ASN A 154 -0.25 4.14 -7.48
N GLY A 155 -0.84 3.09 -8.07
CA GLY A 155 -0.80 1.71 -7.57
C GLY A 155 0.61 1.25 -7.19
N TRP A 156 1.56 1.42 -8.11
CA TRP A 156 2.96 1.07 -7.88
C TRP A 156 3.61 1.97 -6.84
N ARG A 157 3.44 3.29 -6.98
CA ARG A 157 4.11 4.31 -6.15
C ARG A 157 3.69 4.20 -4.69
N HIS A 158 2.39 4.15 -4.40
CA HIS A 158 1.92 4.05 -3.02
C HIS A 158 2.29 2.70 -2.40
N LEU A 159 2.27 1.58 -3.14
CA LEU A 159 2.57 0.29 -2.55
C LEU A 159 4.06 0.20 -2.20
N THR A 160 4.92 0.71 -3.09
CA THR A 160 6.37 0.82 -2.86
C THR A 160 6.67 1.66 -1.63
N LEU A 161 6.02 2.81 -1.49
CA LEU A 161 6.21 3.69 -0.34
C LEU A 161 5.68 3.08 0.96
N MET A 162 4.49 2.48 0.91
CA MET A 162 3.92 1.75 2.06
C MET A 162 4.85 0.62 2.50
N ALA A 163 5.40 -0.15 1.57
CA ALA A 163 6.38 -1.20 1.88
C ALA A 163 7.63 -0.64 2.58
N ALA A 164 8.18 0.47 2.08
CA ALA A 164 9.34 1.13 2.68
C ALA A 164 9.06 1.65 4.10
N LEU A 165 7.85 2.16 4.37
CA LEU A 165 7.42 2.59 5.70
C LEU A 165 7.28 1.40 6.67
N LEU A 166 6.72 0.28 6.20
CA LEU A 166 6.63 -0.95 6.99
C LEU A 166 8.02 -1.51 7.31
N GLU A 167 8.95 -1.48 6.35
CA GLU A 167 10.35 -1.89 6.57
C GLU A 167 11.04 -0.97 7.58
N ARG A 168 10.81 0.35 7.46
CA ARG A 168 11.42 1.37 8.33
C ARG A 168 10.97 1.25 9.78
N PHE A 169 9.67 1.15 10.03
CA PHE A 169 9.09 1.19 11.38
C PHE A 169 8.79 -0.19 11.97
N GLY A 170 8.87 -1.24 11.15
CA GLY A 170 8.78 -2.62 11.58
C GLY A 170 7.39 -3.06 12.07
N ASP A 171 7.39 -4.17 12.80
CA ASP A 171 6.18 -4.91 13.19
C ASP A 171 5.21 -4.09 14.06
N ALA A 172 5.70 -3.20 14.93
CA ALA A 172 4.83 -2.36 15.76
C ALA A 172 3.97 -1.41 14.90
N PHE A 173 4.56 -0.80 13.87
CA PHE A 173 3.85 0.08 12.95
C PHE A 173 2.89 -0.71 12.07
N TYR A 174 3.35 -1.86 11.54
CA TYR A 174 2.50 -2.78 10.78
C TYR A 174 1.20 -3.14 11.53
N ARG A 175 1.32 -3.53 12.80
CA ARG A 175 0.14 -3.89 13.62
C ARG A 175 -0.82 -2.74 13.79
N GLU A 176 -0.32 -1.52 13.97
CA GLU A 176 -1.18 -0.35 14.12
C GLU A 176 -1.85 0.05 12.80
N VAL A 177 -1.15 -0.06 11.66
CA VAL A 177 -1.75 0.12 10.33
C VAL A 177 -2.85 -0.93 10.11
N LEU A 178 -2.59 -2.19 10.44
CA LEU A 178 -3.56 -3.27 10.31
C LEU A 178 -4.77 -3.05 11.24
N ARG A 179 -4.54 -2.61 12.48
CA ARG A 179 -5.60 -2.24 13.43
C ARG A 179 -6.51 -1.16 12.84
N LEU A 180 -5.94 -0.07 12.33
CA LEU A 180 -6.69 1.01 11.67
C LEU A 180 -7.50 0.52 10.46
N ARG A 181 -6.93 -0.38 9.66
CA ARG A 181 -7.63 -0.95 8.49
C ARG A 181 -8.79 -1.87 8.88
N LEU A 182 -8.63 -2.67 9.93
CA LEU A 182 -9.61 -3.67 10.36
C LEU A 182 -10.71 -3.07 11.26
N GLU A 183 -10.34 -2.25 12.24
CA GLU A 183 -11.26 -1.70 13.22
C GLU A 183 -11.96 -0.44 12.72
N GLU A 184 -11.23 0.42 12.01
CA GLU A 184 -11.74 1.74 11.59
C GLU A 184 -12.04 1.79 10.08
N GLY A 185 -11.80 0.69 9.37
CA GLY A 185 -12.15 0.56 7.97
C GLY A 185 -11.27 1.37 7.00
N LEU A 186 -10.18 1.99 7.46
CA LEU A 186 -9.36 2.89 6.64
C LEU A 186 -8.67 2.17 5.48
N LYS A 187 -8.39 2.93 4.41
CA LYS A 187 -7.42 2.55 3.38
C LYS A 187 -5.99 2.56 3.95
N GLY A 188 -5.06 1.89 3.28
CA GLY A 188 -3.71 1.65 3.81
C GLY A 188 -2.92 2.95 3.93
N GLU A 189 -3.03 3.77 2.90
CA GLU A 189 -2.43 5.09 2.78
C GLU A 189 -3.01 6.03 3.84
N ALA A 190 -4.33 6.03 4.02
CA ALA A 190 -5.01 6.82 5.05
C ALA A 190 -4.58 6.41 6.46
N ALA A 191 -4.45 5.10 6.72
CA ALA A 191 -3.95 4.59 8.00
C ALA A 191 -2.50 5.03 8.25
N MET A 192 -1.61 4.91 7.26
CA MET A 192 -0.22 5.34 7.41
C MET A 192 -0.08 6.85 7.59
N CYS A 193 -0.82 7.65 6.80
CA CYS A 193 -0.84 9.11 6.94
C CYS A 193 -1.27 9.54 8.34
N ARG A 194 -2.28 8.87 8.90
CA ARG A 194 -2.74 9.12 10.27
C ARG A 194 -1.65 8.83 11.30
N LEU A 195 -0.99 7.68 11.20
CA LEU A 195 0.06 7.31 12.16
C LEU A 195 1.28 8.20 12.08
N LEU A 196 1.62 8.68 10.89
CA LEU A 196 2.75 9.57 10.66
C LEU A 196 2.42 11.05 10.88
N GLY A 197 1.16 11.39 11.23
CA GLY A 197 0.72 12.77 11.39
C GLY A 197 0.84 13.60 10.09
N LEU A 198 0.74 12.94 8.94
CA LEU A 198 0.80 13.58 7.61
C LEU A 198 -0.57 14.14 7.19
N ALA A 199 -1.64 13.57 7.72
CA ALA A 199 -2.93 14.25 7.74
C ALA A 199 -2.83 15.39 8.77
N GLY A 200 -3.23 16.60 8.40
CA GLY A 200 -3.37 17.71 9.35
C GLY A 200 -4.35 17.41 10.49
N ASP A 201 -4.77 18.44 11.24
CA ASP A 201 -5.76 18.30 12.33
C ASP A 201 -6.92 17.36 11.92
N PRO A 202 -7.24 16.30 12.68
CA PRO A 202 -8.31 15.34 12.36
C PRO A 202 -9.67 15.98 12.04
N TYR A 203 -9.95 17.17 12.58
CA TYR A 203 -11.16 17.93 12.27
C TYR A 203 -11.06 18.71 10.95
N GLU A 204 -9.88 19.22 10.60
CA GLU A 204 -9.57 19.77 9.27
C GLU A 204 -9.52 18.65 8.21
N ALA A 205 -9.05 17.45 8.54
CA ALA A 205 -9.10 16.29 7.64
C ALA A 205 -10.55 15.83 7.36
N LEU A 206 -11.50 16.15 8.24
CA LEU A 206 -12.92 15.86 8.07
C LEU A 206 -13.68 16.96 7.30
N LEU A 207 -13.25 18.23 7.42
CA LEU A 207 -13.88 19.39 6.76
C LEU A 207 -13.20 19.80 5.45
N THR A 208 -11.92 19.47 5.28
CA THR A 208 -11.04 20.00 4.24
C THR A 208 -10.60 18.83 3.36
N LEU A 209 -11.42 18.52 2.35
CA LEU A 209 -10.99 17.85 1.12
C LEU A 209 -9.86 18.67 0.46
N ALA A 210 -8.65 18.63 1.02
CA ALA A 210 -7.47 19.32 0.49
C ALA A 210 -6.24 18.41 0.32
N GLY A 211 -6.41 17.09 0.45
CA GLY A 211 -5.41 16.14 0.01
C GLY A 211 -5.99 14.74 -0.07
N ASP A 212 -5.97 14.15 -1.25
CA ASP A 212 -6.12 12.70 -1.40
C ASP A 212 -5.06 12.02 -0.51
N PRO A 213 -5.39 11.07 0.38
CA PRO A 213 -4.41 10.31 1.16
C PRO A 213 -3.27 9.73 0.32
N TYR A 214 -3.53 9.44 -0.96
CA TYR A 214 -2.49 9.08 -1.93
C TYR A 214 -1.48 10.22 -2.10
N GLU A 215 -1.94 11.43 -2.42
CA GLU A 215 -1.10 12.61 -2.60
C GLU A 215 -0.33 12.98 -1.33
N ALA A 216 -0.96 12.89 -0.16
CA ALA A 216 -0.31 13.13 1.13
C ALA A 216 0.84 12.15 1.37
N LEU A 217 0.62 10.85 1.11
CA LEU A 217 1.66 9.83 1.23
C LEU A 217 2.78 10.10 0.22
N LEU A 218 2.44 10.41 -1.04
CA LEU A 218 3.40 10.70 -2.11
C LEU A 218 4.30 11.91 -1.83
N THR A 219 3.94 12.80 -0.90
CA THR A 219 4.87 13.86 -0.44
C THR A 219 6.16 13.33 0.18
N LEU A 220 6.18 12.06 0.61
CA LEU A 220 7.36 11.37 1.12
C LEU A 220 8.26 10.78 0.02
N GLU A 221 7.78 10.69 -1.22
CA GLU A 221 8.55 10.14 -2.33
C GLU A 221 9.83 10.97 -2.56
N GLY A 222 10.97 10.29 -2.67
CA GLY A 222 12.29 10.94 -2.78
C GLY A 222 12.83 11.56 -1.49
N ARG A 223 12.09 11.52 -0.38
CA ARG A 223 12.61 11.96 0.93
C ARG A 223 13.45 10.88 1.60
N ASN A 224 14.32 11.32 2.50
CA ASN A 224 15.04 10.42 3.38
C ASN A 224 14.11 9.91 4.50
N LEU A 225 13.54 8.72 4.34
CA LEU A 225 12.66 8.10 5.33
C LEU A 225 13.34 7.87 6.70
N ALA A 226 14.68 7.95 6.78
CA ALA A 226 15.40 7.87 8.05
C ALA A 226 15.13 9.07 8.97
N GLU A 227 14.67 10.20 8.42
CA GLU A 227 14.32 11.41 9.17
C GLU A 227 12.91 11.33 9.77
N LEU A 228 12.09 10.36 9.35
CA LEU A 228 10.78 10.13 9.93
C LEU A 228 10.92 9.43 11.28
N SER A 229 10.21 9.95 12.28
CA SER A 229 10.07 9.37 13.60
C SER A 229 8.63 8.95 13.84
N TRP A 230 8.43 7.72 14.28
CA TRP A 230 7.15 7.22 14.77
C TRP A 230 7.39 6.46 16.07
N GLN A 231 6.47 6.59 17.01
CA GLN A 231 6.46 5.85 18.27
C GLN A 231 5.07 5.25 18.47
N PRO A 232 4.96 4.01 18.97
CA PRO A 232 3.66 3.45 19.35
C PRO A 232 3.03 4.30 20.46
N LEU A 233 1.71 4.48 20.41
CA LEU A 233 0.97 5.08 21.54
C LEU A 233 1.16 4.20 22.78
N SER A 234 1.59 4.79 23.90
CA SER A 234 1.67 4.07 25.18
C SER A 234 0.25 3.78 25.65
N ARG A 235 -0.03 2.55 26.10
CA ARG A 235 -1.30 2.21 26.74
C ARG A 235 -1.60 3.04 27.99
N ASP A 236 -0.57 3.64 28.60
CA ASP A 236 -0.72 4.51 29.78
C ASP A 236 -1.37 5.86 29.44
N ASP A 237 -1.32 6.32 28.18
CA ASP A 237 -1.93 7.58 27.77
C ASP A 237 -3.46 7.50 27.66
N ILE A 238 -4.03 6.29 27.59
CA ILE A 238 -5.47 6.06 27.46
C ILE A 238 -6.19 6.15 28.82
N HIS A 239 -5.48 5.88 29.93
CA HIS A 239 -6.09 5.86 31.26
C HIS A 239 -6.19 7.23 31.96
N THR A 240 -5.64 8.29 31.38
CA THR A 240 -5.73 9.64 31.95
C THR A 240 -6.95 10.42 31.45
N ALA A 241 -7.71 9.90 30.46
CA ALA A 241 -8.84 10.61 29.85
C ALA A 241 -10.23 10.26 30.42
N THR A 242 -10.33 9.36 31.39
CA THR A 242 -11.59 9.07 32.11
C THR A 242 -11.50 9.53 33.56
N GLY A 243 -11.55 10.84 33.78
CA GLY A 243 -11.59 11.42 35.11
C GLY A 243 -11.85 12.94 35.09
N ALA A 244 -13.08 13.32 35.42
CA ALA A 244 -13.55 14.66 35.76
C ALA A 244 -13.82 15.66 34.61
N MET A 245 -15.02 16.24 34.69
CA MET A 245 -15.59 17.24 33.81
C MET A 245 -15.16 18.65 34.25
N ALA A 246 -14.82 19.49 33.24
CA ALA A 246 -14.65 20.97 33.23
C ALA A 246 -13.25 21.58 33.46
N PRO A 247 -12.95 22.78 32.91
CA PRO A 247 -12.99 23.15 31.48
C PRO A 247 -11.63 23.69 30.98
N ALA A 248 -11.42 23.60 29.66
CA ALA A 248 -10.46 24.32 28.82
C ALA A 248 -9.08 24.71 29.43
N ALA A 249 -8.06 23.88 29.17
CA ALA A 249 -6.68 24.35 29.01
C ALA A 249 -5.84 23.31 28.24
N HIS A 250 -5.36 23.74 27.07
CA HIS A 250 -4.19 23.23 26.31
C HIS A 250 -4.06 21.70 26.10
N CYS A 251 -4.58 21.24 24.95
CA CYS A 251 -4.06 20.02 24.32
C CYS A 251 -2.68 20.30 23.75
N SER A 252 -1.66 19.63 24.29
CA SER A 252 -0.33 19.55 23.70
C SER A 252 -0.37 18.54 22.56
N SER A 253 -0.34 19.03 21.33
CA SER A 253 -0.12 18.22 20.12
C SER A 253 1.32 17.71 20.07
N PRO A 254 1.60 16.55 19.44
CA PRO A 254 2.96 16.13 19.18
C PRO A 254 3.64 17.13 18.24
N VAL A 255 4.75 17.70 18.68
CA VAL A 255 5.58 18.60 17.88
C VAL A 255 6.47 17.74 16.98
N VAL A 256 6.14 17.63 15.71
CA VAL A 256 7.10 17.23 14.67
C VAL A 256 7.98 18.45 14.40
N SER A 257 9.24 18.41 14.84
CA SER A 257 10.20 19.49 14.57
C SER A 257 10.87 19.27 13.22
N THR A 258 10.60 20.15 12.25
CA THR A 258 11.42 20.28 11.04
C THR A 258 12.54 21.27 11.32
N ILE A 259 13.79 20.81 11.22
CA ILE A 259 14.96 21.69 11.33
C ILE A 259 15.03 22.51 10.03
N SER A 260 14.59 23.76 10.08
CA SER A 260 14.65 24.68 8.95
C SER A 260 16.08 25.19 8.76
N ALA A 261 16.74 24.77 7.68
CA ALA A 261 17.89 25.48 7.13
C ALA A 261 17.39 26.61 6.23
N THR A 262 17.61 27.85 6.66
CA THR A 262 17.27 29.08 5.93
C THR A 262 18.10 29.21 4.65
N PRO A 263 17.50 29.47 3.49
CA PRO A 263 18.24 29.95 2.34
C PRO A 263 18.38 31.48 2.45
N VAL A 264 19.63 31.95 2.51
CA VAL A 264 19.98 33.36 2.41
C VAL A 264 19.67 33.84 0.98
N CYS A 265 18.72 34.76 0.85
CA CYS A 265 18.43 35.44 -0.41
C CYS A 265 19.50 36.52 -0.69
N PRO A 266 20.10 36.59 -1.90
CA PRO A 266 20.86 37.77 -2.27
C PRO A 266 19.93 38.90 -2.71
N VAL A 267 20.17 40.07 -2.11
CA VAL A 267 19.59 41.37 -2.44
C VAL A 267 19.86 41.70 -3.92
N SER A 268 18.81 41.94 -4.70
CA SER A 268 18.92 42.56 -6.02
C SER A 268 18.74 44.07 -5.87
N THR A 269 19.81 44.81 -6.12
CA THR A 269 19.79 46.28 -6.25
C THR A 269 19.35 46.65 -7.67
N GLU A 270 18.19 47.27 -7.78
CA GLU A 270 17.74 47.96 -9.00
C GLU A 270 18.70 49.12 -9.34
N SER A 271 18.99 49.29 -10.63
CA SER A 271 19.63 50.48 -11.19
C SER A 271 18.57 51.28 -11.97
N PRO A 272 18.53 52.62 -11.85
CA PRO A 272 17.50 53.41 -12.51
C PRO A 272 17.85 53.71 -13.98
N THR A 273 16.81 53.70 -14.78
CA THR A 273 16.71 54.15 -16.17
C THR A 273 17.12 55.62 -16.31
N SER A 274 17.99 55.93 -17.27
CA SER A 274 18.25 57.30 -17.72
C SER A 274 17.49 57.57 -19.01
N THR A 275 16.54 58.49 -18.97
CA THR A 275 15.98 59.19 -20.13
C THR A 275 16.80 60.45 -20.42
N SER A 276 17.41 60.51 -21.60
CA SER A 276 17.51 61.67 -22.52
C SER A 276 18.34 61.28 -23.74
#